data_AF-A0A932N5V8-F1
#
_entry.id   AF-A0A932N5V8-F1
#
_cell.length_a   1.000
_cell.length_b   1.000
_cell.length_c   1.000
_cell.angle_alpha   90.00
_cell.angle_beta   90.00
_cell.angle_gamma   90.00
#
_symmetry.space_group_name_H-M   'P 1'
#
loop_
_entity.id
_entity.type
_entity.pdbx_description
1 polymer ?
#
loop_
_entity_poly.entity_id
_entity_poly.type
_entity_poly.pdbx_seq_one_letter_code
_entity_poly.pdbx_strand_id
1 'polypeptide(L)' 'MTDTKDIQHRIIDLEVEHRDLDTVIDNLISDGHRDELQLRRLKKRRLQLKDYITLLKMQLIPDVPA' A
#
# COMPACT_ATOMS: atom_id res chain seq x y z
N MET A 1 -6.81 -1.40 23.54
CA MET A 1 -6.12 -0.16 23.12
C MET A 1 -5.04 -0.60 22.16
N THR A 2 -5.17 -0.29 20.86
CA THR A 2 -4.11 -0.58 19.89
C THR A 2 -2.90 0.28 20.26
N ASP A 3 -1.76 -0.33 20.55
CA ASP A 3 -0.55 0.42 20.89
C ASP A 3 -0.11 1.21 19.65
N THR A 4 0.28 2.47 19.82
CA THR A 4 0.86 3.31 18.76
C THR A 4 1.99 2.59 18.04
N LYS A 5 2.77 1.76 18.76
CA LYS A 5 3.83 0.92 18.20
C LYS A 5 3.31 -0.15 17.25
N ASP A 6 2.17 -0.77 17.57
CA ASP A 6 1.55 -1.78 16.70
C ASP A 6 1.09 -1.16 15.38
N ILE A 7 0.52 0.06 15.45
CA ILE A 7 0.12 0.81 14.25
C ILE A 7 1.34 1.19 13.41
N GLN A 8 2.43 1.62 14.05
CA GLN A 8 3.69 1.92 13.36
C GLN A 8 4.30 0.70 12.67
N HIS A 9 4.36 -0.45 13.35
CA HIS A 9 4.81 -1.71 12.76
C HIS A 9 3.94 -2.09 11.57
N ARG A 10 2.61 -1.97 11.72
CA ARG A 10 1.68 -2.26 10.64
C ARG A 10 1.88 -1.36 9.42
N ILE A 11 2.16 -0.08 9.61
CA ILE A 11 2.49 0.85 8.52
C ILE A 11 3.75 0.38 7.79
N ILE A 12 4.80 0.00 8.51
CA ILE A 12 6.06 -0.47 7.92
C ILE A 12 5.81 -1.71 7.06
N ASP A 13 5.09 -2.70 7.58
CA ASP A 13 4.77 -3.93 6.84
C ASP A 13 4.01 -3.63 5.53
N LEU A 14 3.03 -2.72 5.59
CA LEU A 14 2.25 -2.31 4.43
C LEU A 14 3.07 -1.51 3.41
N GLU A 15 4.01 -0.68 3.86
CA GLU A 15 4.92 0.06 2.98
C GLU A 15 5.87 -0.89 2.24
N VAL A 16 6.34 -1.95 2.90
CA VAL A 16 7.12 -3.02 2.25
C VAL A 16 6.27 -3.73 1.20
N GLU A 17 5.07 -4.19 1.57
CA GLU A 17 4.16 -4.88 0.64
C GLU A 17 3.80 -3.98 -0.57
N HIS A 18 3.58 -2.68 -0.33
CA HIS A 18 3.31 -1.71 -1.40
C HIS A 18 4.50 -1.60 -2.37
N ARG A 19 5.73 -1.53 -1.87
CA ARG A 19 6.94 -1.43 -2.69
C ARG A 19 7.20 -2.72 -3.48
N ASP A 20 6.91 -3.87 -2.89
CA ASP A 20 7.02 -5.16 -3.58
C ASP A 20 6.01 -5.24 -4.74
N LEU A 21 4.76 -4.78 -4.51
CA LEU A 21 3.75 -4.69 -5.57
C LEU A 21 4.17 -3.74 -6.69
N ASP A 22 4.80 -2.61 -6.39
CA ASP A 22 5.36 -1.71 -7.40
C ASP A 22 6.38 -2.43 -8.29
N THR A 23 7.31 -3.16 -7.67
CA THR A 23 8.34 -3.91 -8.40
C THR A 23 7.72 -5.00 -9.29
N VAL A 24 6.70 -5.71 -8.81
CA VAL A 24 5.97 -6.71 -9.60
C VAL A 24 5.24 -6.08 -10.78
N ILE A 25 4.60 -4.93 -10.57
CA ILE A 25 3.90 -4.17 -11.61
C ILE A 25 4.88 -3.73 -12.69
N ASP A 26 6.04 -3.19 -12.31
CA ASP A 26 7.05 -2.70 -13.24
C ASP A 26 7.62 -3.86 -14.08
N ASN A 27 7.94 -4.99 -13.45
CA ASN A 27 8.38 -6.19 -14.16
C ASN A 27 7.33 -6.69 -15.18
N LEU A 28 6.05 -6.74 -14.80
CA LEU A 28 4.97 -7.16 -15.71
C LEU A 28 4.79 -6.21 -16.89
N ILE A 29 4.99 -4.90 -16.68
CA ILE A 29 4.96 -3.90 -17.75
C ILE A 29 6.16 -4.08 -18.69
N SER A 30 7.36 -4.30 -18.14
CA SER A 30 8.60 -4.50 -18.90
C SER A 30 8.62 -5.81 -19.68
N ASP A 31 8.05 -6.88 -19.14
CA ASP A 31 7.98 -8.20 -19.79
C ASP A 31 7.01 -8.23 -20.98
N GLY A 32 6.28 -7.15 -21.24
CA GLY A 32 5.36 -7.02 -22.38
C GLY A 32 4.16 -7.96 -22.34
N HIS A 33 3.97 -8.69 -21.23
CA HIS A 33 2.85 -9.59 -21.02
C HIS A 33 1.56 -8.76 -20.85
N ARG A 34 0.71 -8.77 -21.88
CA ARG A 34 -0.58 -8.05 -21.91
C ARG A 34 -1.67 -8.71 -21.06
N ASP A 35 -1.34 -9.18 -19.86
CA ASP A 35 -2.40 -9.51 -18.90
C ASP A 35 -2.89 -8.21 -18.23
N GLU A 36 -3.69 -7.46 -18.99
CA GLU A 36 -4.28 -6.20 -18.53
C GLU A 36 -5.16 -6.39 -17.29
N LEU A 37 -5.80 -7.55 -17.15
CA LEU A 37 -6.65 -7.83 -16.00
C LEU A 37 -5.81 -8.01 -14.73
N GLN A 38 -4.71 -8.77 -14.82
CA GLN A 38 -3.75 -8.91 -13.73
C GLN A 38 -3.15 -7.55 -13.35
N LEU A 39 -2.72 -6.76 -14.34
CA LEU A 39 -2.16 -5.43 -14.10
C LEU A 39 -3.17 -4.49 -13.41
N ARG A 40 -4.44 -4.49 -13.84
CA ARG A 40 -5.51 -3.72 -13.20
C ARG A 40 -5.74 -4.16 -11.75
N ARG A 41 -5.75 -5.47 -11.47
CA ARG A 41 -5.91 -6.02 -10.11
C ARG A 41 -4.75 -5.61 -9.20
N LEU A 42 -3.52 -5.70 -9.67
CA LEU A 42 -2.32 -5.31 -8.91
C LEU A 42 -2.31 -3.82 -8.60
N LYS A 43 -2.59 -2.96 -9.60
CA LYS A 43 -2.72 -1.51 -9.40
C LYS A 43 -3.81 -1.16 -8.39
N LYS A 44 -4.96 -1.85 -8.44
CA LYS A 44 -6.03 -1.68 -7.45
C LYS A 44 -5.58 -2.06 -6.05
N ARG A 45 -4.91 -3.21 -5.89
CA ARG A 45 -4.37 -3.63 -4.58
C ARG A 45 -3.36 -2.63 -4.04
N ARG A 46 -2.46 -2.13 -4.89
CA ARG A 46 -1.50 -1.08 -4.51
C ARG A 46 -2.19 0.18 -4.00
N LEU A 47 -3.24 0.64 -4.69
CA LEU A 47 -4.03 1.79 -4.25
C LEU A 47 -4.67 1.54 -2.88
N GLN A 48 -5.26 0.37 -2.67
CA GLN A 48 -5.85 0.01 -1.38
C GLN A 48 -4.82 0.00 -0.23
N LEU A 49 -3.60 -0.50 -0.48
CA LEU A 49 -2.53 -0.44 0.53
C LEU A 49 -2.14 1.01 0.85
N LYS A 50 -1.99 1.86 -0.16
CA LYS A 50 -1.70 3.29 0.03
C LYS A 50 -2.79 3.99 0.85
N ASP A 51 -4.05 3.73 0.54
CA ASP A 51 -5.19 4.30 1.27
C ASP A 51 -5.20 3.83 2.72
N TYR A 52 -4.93 2.53 2.95
CA TYR A 52 -4.89 1.97 4.30
C TYR A 52 -3.71 2.50 5.12
N ILE A 53 -2.51 2.65 4.52
CA ILE A 53 -1.37 3.32 5.15
C ILE A 53 -1.74 4.74 5.55
N THR A 54 -2.45 5.46 4.68
CA THR A 54 -2.89 6.84 4.95
C THR A 54 -3.83 6.90 6.14
N LEU A 55 -4.81 5.99 6.23
CA LEU A 55 -5.72 5.89 7.37
C LEU A 55 -4.98 5.58 8.68
N LEU A 56 -4.03 4.64 8.66
CA LEU A 56 -3.22 4.32 9.84
C LEU A 56 -2.33 5.49 10.26
N LYS A 57 -1.74 6.21 9.30
CA LYS A 57 -0.97 7.44 9.59
C LYS A 57 -1.85 8.52 10.20
N MET A 58 -3.08 8.69 9.72
CA MET A 58 -4.05 9.63 10.31
C MET A 58 -4.40 9.26 11.76
N GLN A 59 -4.49 7.97 12.10
CA GLN A 59 -4.70 7.53 13.48
C GLN A 59 -3.52 7.85 14.42
N LEU A 60 -2.31 8.01 13.88
CA LEU A 60 -1.11 8.39 14.62
C LEU A 60 -0.95 9.90 14.79
N ILE A 61 -1.65 10.70 13.98
CA ILE A 61 -1.59 12.17 14.04
C ILE A 61 -2.75 12.62 14.94
N PRO A 62 -2.46 13.17 16.14
CA PRO A 62 -3.51 13.50 17.12
C PRO A 62 -4.43 14.66 16.72
N ASP A 63 -4.18 15.35 15.59
CA ASP A 63 -4.97 16.50 15.16
C ASP A 63 -4.82 16.73 13.64
N VAL A 64 -5.83 16.36 12.86
CA VAL A 64 -5.98 16.83 11.47
C VAL A 64 -7.41 17.31 11.30
N PRO A 65 -7.67 18.63 11.31
CA PRO A 65 -8.99 19.16 10.98
C PRO A 65 -9.24 18.92 9.49
N ALA A 66 -10.34 18.24 9.18
CA ALA A 66 -10.85 18.03 7.82
C ALA A 66 -11.30 19.33 7.16
#